data_AF-A0A420Q0F0-F1
#
_entry.id   AF-A0A420Q0F0-F1
#
_cell.length_a   1.000
_cell.length_b   1.000
_cell.length_c   1.000
_cell.angle_alpha   90.00
_cell.angle_beta   90.00
_cell.angle_gamma   90.00
#
_symmetry.space_group_name_H-M   'P 1'
#
loop_
_entity.id
_entity.type
_entity.pdbx_description
1 polymer ?
#
loop_
_entity_poly.entity_id
_entity_poly.type
_entity_poly.pdbx_seq_one_letter_code
_entity_poly.pdbx_strand_id
1 'polypeptide(L)'
;MFSMVRFCGVVDDRDGDFPRSTLAYCCDAISISISALFGCSPVTAFIESGAGISEGGRTGLTGMTTGFLFLLSIVFGPIFSSVPPWATGPALILVGCMMARQITEINWRYIGDTLPSFVVIAFVPFSYSVAYGIIAGMFLYTALNLMISLTVRISGGRIEPDNYDMKEYWTWKAPGRKPWFVRAFRNATYSAKDMHKSSPQTFNAHGGLDCEMLRVASSDERKDDARVSVSVPVPALSRCSR
;
A
#
# COMPACT_ATOMS: atom_id res chain seq x y z
N MET A 1 -4.08 -6.24 4.02
CA MET A 1 -3.46 -6.53 2.71
C MET A 1 -2.00 -6.10 2.62
N PHE A 2 -1.65 -4.82 2.76
CA PHE A 2 -0.25 -4.36 2.64
C PHE A 2 0.72 -5.04 3.64
N SER A 3 0.30 -5.21 4.89
CA SER A 3 1.06 -5.97 5.90
C SER A 3 1.43 -7.38 5.43
N MET A 4 0.50 -8.07 4.78
CA MET A 4 0.69 -9.41 4.24
C MET A 4 1.76 -9.45 3.13
N VAL A 5 1.78 -8.43 2.29
CA VAL A 5 2.78 -8.31 1.23
C VAL A 5 4.17 -8.08 1.84
N ARG A 6 4.28 -7.31 2.93
CA ARG A 6 5.53 -7.16 3.67
C ARG A 6 6.00 -8.50 4.24
N PHE A 7 5.10 -9.33 4.79
CA PHE A 7 5.43 -10.68 5.27
C PHE A 7 5.92 -11.61 4.15
N CYS A 8 5.46 -11.42 2.91
CA CYS A 8 5.92 -12.21 1.76
C CYS A 8 7.31 -11.80 1.26
N GLY A 9 7.80 -10.60 1.63
CA GLY A 9 9.11 -10.09 1.22
C GLY A 9 9.17 -9.65 -0.26
N VAL A 10 8.03 -9.30 -0.85
CA VAL A 10 7.92 -8.91 -2.28
C VAL A 10 7.78 -7.39 -2.47
N VAL A 11 8.01 -6.62 -1.42
CA VAL A 11 7.97 -5.15 -1.44
C VAL A 11 9.31 -4.63 -1.94
N ASP A 12 9.29 -3.68 -2.87
CA ASP A 12 10.49 -3.02 -3.35
C ASP A 12 11.00 -2.03 -2.30
N ASP A 13 12.27 -2.14 -1.90
CA ASP A 13 12.88 -1.28 -0.88
C ASP A 13 12.98 0.20 -1.30
N ARG A 14 12.91 0.52 -2.60
CA ARG A 14 13.05 1.90 -3.07
C ARG A 14 11.74 2.67 -3.06
N ASP A 15 10.68 2.01 -3.49
CA ASP A 15 9.37 2.65 -3.69
C ASP A 15 8.37 2.30 -2.57
N GLY A 16 8.66 1.27 -1.75
CA GLY A 16 7.75 0.78 -0.72
C GLY A 16 6.46 0.16 -1.28
N ASP A 17 6.39 -0.03 -2.61
CA ASP A 17 5.26 -0.63 -3.32
C ASP A 17 5.61 -2.02 -3.84
N PHE A 18 4.59 -2.79 -4.20
CA PHE A 18 4.73 -4.15 -4.71
C PHE A 18 4.16 -4.25 -6.14
N PRO A 19 4.68 -5.18 -6.97
CA PRO A 19 4.24 -5.29 -8.35
C PRO A 19 2.73 -5.54 -8.42
N ARG A 20 2.05 -4.73 -9.24
CA ARG A 20 0.59 -4.79 -9.47
C ARG A 20 -0.27 -4.47 -8.24
N SER A 21 0.20 -3.63 -7.33
CA SER A 21 -0.57 -3.14 -6.17
C SER A 21 -1.97 -2.63 -6.52
N THR A 22 -2.12 -1.84 -7.59
CA THR A 22 -3.43 -1.36 -8.06
C THR A 22 -4.39 -2.50 -8.40
N LEU A 23 -3.93 -3.53 -9.12
CA LEU A 23 -4.75 -4.68 -9.46
C LEU A 23 -5.16 -5.47 -8.22
N ALA A 24 -4.25 -5.57 -7.24
CA ALA A 24 -4.49 -6.25 -5.99
C ALA A 24 -5.60 -5.55 -5.17
N TYR A 25 -5.52 -4.23 -5.01
CA TYR A 25 -6.56 -3.43 -4.35
C TYR A 25 -7.89 -3.43 -5.13
N CYS A 26 -7.86 -3.41 -6.47
CA CYS A 26 -9.07 -3.55 -7.28
C CYS A 26 -9.76 -4.91 -7.04
N CYS A 27 -8.99 -6.00 -6.90
CA CYS A 27 -9.54 -7.32 -6.61
C CYS A 27 -10.23 -7.38 -5.24
N ASP A 28 -9.60 -6.79 -4.21
CA ASP A 28 -10.19 -6.68 -2.87
C ASP A 28 -11.50 -5.88 -2.89
N ALA A 29 -11.52 -4.73 -3.59
CA ALA A 29 -12.72 -3.92 -3.75
C ALA A 29 -13.86 -4.64 -4.49
N ILE A 30 -13.54 -5.41 -5.53
CA ILE A 30 -14.52 -6.26 -6.25
C ILE A 30 -15.06 -7.33 -5.31
N SER A 31 -14.21 -7.99 -4.52
CA SER A 31 -14.62 -9.02 -3.56
C SER A 31 -15.57 -8.47 -2.49
N ILE A 32 -15.24 -7.30 -1.92
CA ILE A 32 -16.10 -6.60 -0.95
C ILE A 32 -17.45 -6.23 -1.58
N SER A 33 -17.44 -5.72 -2.82
CA SER A 33 -18.66 -5.32 -3.52
C SER A 33 -19.57 -6.51 -3.78
N ILE A 34 -19.01 -7.64 -4.22
CA ILE A 34 -19.75 -8.89 -4.40
C ILE A 34 -20.31 -9.36 -3.05
N SER A 35 -19.50 -9.40 -1.99
CA SER A 35 -19.95 -9.81 -0.64
C SER A 35 -21.14 -8.98 -0.15
N ALA A 36 -21.08 -7.65 -0.34
CA ALA A 36 -22.15 -6.74 0.03
C ALA A 36 -23.45 -7.00 -0.77
N LEU A 37 -23.35 -7.33 -2.07
CA LEU A 37 -24.51 -7.71 -2.89
C LEU A 37 -25.18 -9.00 -2.40
N PHE A 38 -24.40 -9.95 -1.87
CA PHE A 38 -24.90 -11.17 -1.27
C PHE A 38 -25.35 -11.01 0.19
N GLY A 39 -25.25 -9.80 0.77
CA GLY A 39 -25.61 -9.53 2.16
C GLY A 39 -24.62 -10.12 3.18
N CYS A 40 -23.42 -10.50 2.75
CA CYS A 40 -22.36 -11.02 3.59
C CYS A 40 -21.49 -9.90 4.17
N SER A 41 -20.82 -10.17 5.29
CA SER A 41 -19.81 -9.27 5.86
C SER A 41 -18.68 -8.99 4.84
N PRO A 42 -18.07 -7.78 4.84
CA PRO A 42 -16.94 -7.50 3.95
C PRO A 42 -15.80 -8.49 4.16
N VAL A 43 -15.32 -9.08 3.06
CA VAL A 43 -14.18 -10.00 3.05
C VAL A 43 -12.90 -9.19 2.84
N THR A 44 -11.84 -9.50 3.58
CA THR A 44 -10.52 -8.88 3.40
C THR A 44 -9.41 -9.85 3.80
N ALA A 45 -8.16 -9.53 3.44
CA ALA A 45 -7.00 -10.34 3.79
C ALA A 45 -6.69 -10.29 5.30
N PHE A 46 -6.85 -11.43 5.98
CA PHE A 46 -6.58 -11.60 7.41
C PHE A 46 -5.09 -11.81 7.72
N ILE A 47 -4.66 -11.34 8.90
CA ILE A 47 -3.28 -11.44 9.38
C ILE A 47 -2.85 -12.90 9.64
N GLU A 48 -3.79 -13.75 10.05
CA GLU A 48 -3.53 -15.15 10.38
C GLU A 48 -3.13 -15.99 9.17
N SER A 49 -3.64 -15.62 7.98
CA SER A 49 -3.21 -16.23 6.72
C SER A 49 -1.72 -16.02 6.45
N GLY A 50 -1.06 -15.09 7.18
CA GLY A 50 0.39 -14.86 7.08
C GLY A 50 1.20 -16.07 7.54
N ALA A 51 0.66 -16.88 8.47
CA ALA A 51 1.27 -18.16 8.84
C ALA A 51 1.36 -19.10 7.63
N GLY A 52 0.29 -19.19 6.82
CA GLY A 52 0.30 -19.98 5.58
C GLY A 52 1.31 -19.49 4.55
N ILE A 53 1.59 -18.18 4.49
CA ILE A 53 2.65 -17.62 3.63
C ILE A 53 4.03 -18.00 4.15
N SER A 54 4.22 -18.00 5.47
CA SER A 54 5.49 -18.38 6.10
C SER A 54 5.84 -19.86 5.88
N GLU A 55 4.83 -20.73 5.79
CA GLU A 55 4.97 -22.15 5.45
C GLU A 55 5.16 -22.41 3.94
N GLY A 56 5.14 -21.36 3.11
CA GLY A 56 5.42 -21.45 1.66
C GLY A 56 4.20 -21.26 0.76
N GLY A 57 3.03 -20.92 1.31
CA GLY A 57 1.81 -20.62 0.56
C GLY A 57 1.81 -19.28 -0.17
N ARG A 58 2.80 -19.06 -1.04
CA ARG A 58 3.04 -17.79 -1.76
C ARG A 58 2.30 -17.67 -3.10
N THR A 59 1.54 -18.70 -3.48
CA THR A 59 0.82 -18.75 -4.76
C THR A 59 -0.68 -18.53 -4.56
N GLY A 60 -1.37 -18.05 -5.61
CA GLY A 60 -2.83 -17.93 -5.57
C GLY A 60 -3.56 -19.29 -5.50
N LEU A 61 -2.86 -20.40 -5.75
CA LEU A 61 -3.43 -21.74 -5.70
C LEU A 61 -3.85 -22.11 -4.26
N THR A 62 -3.09 -21.66 -3.26
CA THR A 62 -3.43 -21.91 -1.85
C THR A 62 -4.74 -21.26 -1.46
N GLY A 63 -4.95 -19.99 -1.88
CA GLY A 63 -6.22 -19.28 -1.69
C GLY A 63 -7.40 -19.93 -2.41
N MET A 64 -7.19 -20.46 -3.62
CA MET A 64 -8.22 -21.20 -4.34
C MET A 64 -8.58 -22.51 -3.65
N THR A 65 -7.57 -23.25 -3.17
CA THR A 65 -7.81 -24.49 -2.41
C THR A 65 -8.53 -24.22 -1.09
N THR A 66 -8.12 -23.22 -0.30
CA THR A 66 -8.81 -22.90 0.97
C THR A 66 -10.24 -22.42 0.73
N GLY A 67 -10.49 -21.61 -0.30
CA GLY A 67 -11.84 -21.21 -0.69
C GLY A 67 -12.72 -22.40 -1.10
N PHE A 68 -12.18 -23.34 -1.90
CA PHE A 68 -12.89 -24.55 -2.28
C PHE A 68 -13.19 -25.46 -1.09
N LEU A 69 -12.23 -25.66 -0.18
CA LEU A 69 -12.42 -26.41 1.06
C LEU A 69 -13.49 -25.75 1.95
N PHE A 70 -13.54 -24.41 2.01
CA PHE A 70 -14.56 -23.69 2.76
C PHE A 70 -15.96 -23.86 2.15
N LEU A 71 -16.06 -23.92 0.83
CA LEU A 71 -17.31 -24.17 0.12
C LEU A 71 -17.81 -25.61 0.36
N LEU A 72 -16.89 -26.58 0.38
CA LEU A 72 -17.19 -27.96 0.77
C LEU A 72 -17.59 -28.07 2.26
N SER A 73 -17.01 -27.23 3.12
CA SER A 73 -17.32 -27.16 4.55
C SER A 73 -18.77 -26.75 4.85
N ILE A 74 -19.48 -26.08 3.94
CA ILE A 74 -20.89 -25.69 4.13
C ILE A 74 -21.79 -26.93 4.32
N VAL A 75 -21.48 -28.05 3.67
CA VAL A 75 -22.22 -29.33 3.83
C VAL A 75 -22.04 -29.89 5.25
N PHE A 76 -20.90 -29.62 5.88
CA PHE A 76 -20.61 -29.98 7.27
C PHE A 76 -21.11 -28.94 8.29
N GLY A 77 -21.77 -27.86 7.84
CA GLY A 77 -22.41 -26.85 8.69
C GLY A 77 -23.19 -27.37 9.91
N PRO A 78 -24.06 -28.40 9.80
CA PRO A 78 -24.80 -28.92 10.96
C PRO A 78 -23.90 -29.52 12.06
N ILE A 79 -22.70 -30.00 11.71
CA ILE A 79 -21.73 -30.52 12.69
C ILE A 79 -21.10 -29.35 13.47
N PHE A 80 -20.81 -28.23 12.80
CA PHE A 80 -20.27 -27.03 13.44
C PHE A 80 -21.27 -26.34 14.38
N SER A 81 -22.58 -26.47 14.11
CA SER A 81 -23.63 -25.96 15.01
C SER A 81 -23.61 -26.62 16.41
N SER A 82 -22.99 -27.80 16.54
CA SER A 82 -22.86 -28.51 17.83
C SER A 82 -21.70 -27.99 18.68
N VAL A 83 -20.86 -27.07 18.16
CA VAL A 83 -19.72 -26.53 18.89
C VAL A 83 -20.20 -25.43 19.85
N PRO A 84 -19.87 -25.52 21.16
CA PRO A 84 -20.30 -24.53 22.13
C PRO A 84 -19.68 -23.15 21.85
N PRO A 85 -20.42 -22.04 22.08
CA PRO A 85 -19.95 -20.69 21.76
C PRO A 85 -18.73 -20.26 22.59
N TRP A 86 -18.52 -20.87 23.76
CA TRP A 86 -17.36 -20.59 24.62
C TRP A 86 -16.02 -21.01 23.99
N ALA A 87 -16.05 -21.92 23.00
CA ALA A 87 -14.85 -22.41 22.34
C ALA A 87 -14.17 -21.36 21.41
N THR A 88 -14.91 -20.35 20.95
CA THR A 88 -14.37 -19.32 20.03
C THR A 88 -13.64 -18.18 20.76
N GLY A 89 -13.85 -18.04 22.07
CA GLY A 89 -13.25 -16.97 22.88
C GLY A 89 -11.70 -16.93 22.81
N PRO A 90 -10.99 -18.05 23.08
CA PRO A 90 -9.53 -18.09 23.01
C PRO A 90 -8.97 -17.71 21.63
N ALA A 91 -9.66 -18.11 20.55
CA ALA A 91 -9.27 -17.77 19.20
C ALA A 91 -9.35 -16.26 18.95
N LEU A 92 -10.45 -15.61 19.36
CA LEU A 92 -10.61 -14.15 19.23
C LEU A 92 -9.56 -13.36 20.03
N ILE A 93 -9.15 -13.86 21.20
CA ILE A 93 -8.09 -13.24 22.00
C ILE A 93 -6.75 -13.32 21.26
N LEU A 94 -6.40 -14.48 20.70
CA LEU A 94 -5.14 -14.65 19.94
C LEU A 94 -5.12 -13.76 18.68
N VAL A 95 -6.21 -13.70 17.93
CA VAL A 95 -6.36 -12.80 16.76
C VAL A 95 -6.13 -11.35 17.19
N GLY A 96 -6.77 -10.93 18.29
CA GLY A 96 -6.63 -9.59 18.84
C GLY A 96 -5.18 -9.25 19.22
N CYS A 97 -4.49 -10.17 19.90
CA CYS A 97 -3.07 -10.02 20.23
C CYS A 97 -2.19 -9.91 18.97
N MET A 98 -2.47 -10.68 17.93
CA MET A 98 -1.73 -10.61 16.66
C MET A 98 -1.95 -9.29 15.93
N MET A 99 -3.19 -8.77 15.91
CA MET A 99 -3.48 -7.47 15.30
C MET A 99 -2.87 -6.30 16.10
N ALA A 100 -2.79 -6.40 17.42
CA ALA A 100 -2.16 -5.38 18.27
C ALA A 100 -0.67 -5.16 17.97
N ARG A 101 0.03 -6.16 17.40
CA ARG A 101 1.44 -6.01 16.98
C ARG A 101 1.63 -4.89 15.95
N GLN A 102 0.62 -4.61 15.11
CA GLN A 102 0.72 -3.56 14.09
C GLN A 102 0.87 -2.14 14.69
N ILE A 103 0.54 -1.96 15.98
CA ILE A 103 0.72 -0.69 16.69
C ILE A 103 2.20 -0.29 16.78
N THR A 104 3.13 -1.25 16.73
CA THR A 104 4.58 -0.95 16.79
C THR A 104 5.12 -0.38 15.47
N GLU A 105 4.42 -0.56 14.35
CA GLU A 105 4.83 -0.02 13.04
C GLU A 105 4.49 1.48 12.89
N ILE A 106 3.79 2.07 13.86
CA ILE A 106 3.43 3.50 13.85
C ILE A 106 4.69 4.35 14.13
N ASN A 107 4.81 5.49 13.44
CA ASN A 107 5.89 6.44 13.65
C ASN A 107 5.68 7.23 14.97
N TRP A 108 6.18 6.68 16.07
CA TRP A 108 6.13 7.29 17.41
C TRP A 108 7.05 8.50 17.60
N ARG A 109 7.89 8.80 16.61
CA ARG A 109 8.88 9.89 16.70
C ARG A 109 8.31 11.23 16.28
N TYR A 110 7.27 11.23 15.46
CA TYR A 110 6.60 12.44 15.01
C TYR A 110 5.26 12.64 15.76
N ILE A 111 5.15 13.77 16.46
CA ILE A 111 4.00 14.06 17.32
C ILE A 111 2.68 14.19 16.54
N GLY A 112 2.74 14.65 15.28
CA GLY A 112 1.57 14.81 14.44
C GLY A 112 0.93 13.49 13.99
N ASP A 113 1.66 12.38 14.07
CA ASP A 113 1.15 11.03 13.75
C ASP A 113 0.88 10.23 15.03
N THR A 114 1.71 10.44 16.06
CA THR A 114 1.60 9.77 17.37
C THR A 114 0.30 10.11 18.10
N LEU A 115 -0.06 11.39 18.18
CA LEU A 115 -1.27 11.86 18.89
C LEU A 115 -2.56 11.28 18.29
N PRO A 116 -2.78 11.38 16.96
CA PRO A 116 -3.93 10.76 16.30
C PRO A 116 -4.00 9.26 16.54
N SER A 117 -2.88 8.54 16.40
CA SER A 117 -2.84 7.09 16.62
C SER A 117 -3.21 6.71 18.05
N PHE A 118 -2.70 7.42 19.06
CA PHE A 118 -3.05 7.18 20.45
C PHE A 118 -4.55 7.40 20.71
N VAL A 119 -5.13 8.48 20.16
CA VAL A 119 -6.56 8.77 20.30
C VAL A 119 -7.41 7.67 19.67
N VAL A 120 -7.06 7.16 18.48
CA VAL A 120 -7.81 6.04 17.87
C VAL A 120 -7.78 4.81 18.77
N ILE A 121 -6.58 4.41 19.25
CA ILE A 121 -6.42 3.20 20.08
C ILE A 121 -7.23 3.29 21.37
N ALA A 122 -7.30 4.47 22.00
CA ALA A 122 -8.07 4.68 23.22
C ALA A 122 -9.59 4.84 22.96
N PHE A 123 -9.99 5.54 21.89
CA PHE A 123 -11.40 5.85 21.63
C PHE A 123 -12.20 4.68 21.06
N VAL A 124 -11.58 3.79 20.28
CA VAL A 124 -12.29 2.62 19.72
C VAL A 124 -12.95 1.76 20.81
N PRO A 125 -12.24 1.31 21.86
CA PRO A 125 -12.87 0.55 22.95
C PRO A 125 -13.80 1.41 23.80
N PHE A 126 -13.47 2.69 24.02
CA PHE A 126 -14.28 3.59 24.85
C PHE A 126 -15.65 3.91 24.23
N SER A 127 -15.69 4.09 22.90
CA SER A 127 -16.91 4.42 22.16
C SER A 127 -17.72 3.19 21.74
N TYR A 128 -17.23 1.97 22.00
CA TYR A 128 -17.79 0.71 21.49
C TYR A 128 -18.04 0.70 19.97
N SER A 129 -17.32 1.55 19.23
CA SER A 129 -17.53 1.77 17.79
C SER A 129 -16.22 2.13 17.11
N VAL A 130 -15.82 1.29 16.18
CA VAL A 130 -14.61 1.49 15.37
C VAL A 130 -14.75 2.75 14.51
N ALA A 131 -15.95 3.03 14.00
CA ALA A 131 -16.20 4.18 13.14
C ALA A 131 -15.94 5.51 13.88
N TYR A 132 -16.50 5.69 15.08
CA TYR A 132 -16.29 6.91 15.86
C TYR A 132 -14.83 7.09 16.27
N GLY A 133 -14.13 6.01 16.63
CA GLY A 133 -12.70 6.06 16.95
C GLY A 133 -11.84 6.53 15.78
N ILE A 134 -12.07 6.00 14.57
CA ILE A 134 -11.35 6.42 13.36
C ILE A 134 -11.65 7.88 13.01
N ILE A 135 -12.92 8.31 13.10
CA ILE A 135 -13.32 9.69 12.81
C ILE A 135 -12.62 10.67 13.77
N ALA A 136 -12.59 10.37 15.07
CA ALA A 136 -11.91 11.19 16.08
C ALA A 136 -10.40 11.32 15.79
N GLY A 137 -9.74 10.21 15.44
CA GLY A 137 -8.33 10.22 15.03
C GLY A 137 -8.08 11.03 13.77
N MET A 138 -8.92 10.87 12.74
CA MET A 138 -8.80 11.61 11.49
C MET A 138 -9.00 13.12 11.69
N PHE A 139 -9.96 13.50 12.55
CA PHE A 139 -10.20 14.89 12.91
C PHE A 139 -8.98 15.49 13.61
N LEU A 140 -8.39 14.76 14.58
CA LEU A 140 -7.21 15.21 15.29
C LEU A 140 -5.98 15.32 14.38
N TYR A 141 -5.75 14.33 13.51
CA TYR A 141 -4.67 14.35 12.53
C TYR A 141 -4.79 15.57 11.61
N THR A 142 -6.00 15.83 11.10
CA THR A 142 -6.27 16.96 10.22
C THR A 142 -6.09 18.27 10.96
N ALA A 143 -6.63 18.41 12.18
CA ALA A 143 -6.50 19.63 12.97
C ALA A 143 -5.02 19.96 13.29
N LEU A 144 -4.23 18.98 13.72
CA LEU A 144 -2.81 19.17 14.04
C LEU A 144 -1.99 19.52 12.79
N ASN A 145 -2.08 18.71 11.74
CA ASN A 145 -1.29 18.95 10.52
C ASN A 145 -1.73 20.21 9.80
N LEU A 146 -3.02 20.56 9.83
CA LEU A 146 -3.52 21.82 9.27
C LEU A 146 -2.99 23.02 10.05
N MET A 147 -3.03 22.99 11.39
CA MET A 147 -2.51 24.06 12.23
C MET A 147 -1.01 24.28 11.98
N ILE A 148 -0.22 23.20 11.99
CA ILE A 148 1.23 23.25 11.71
C ILE A 148 1.49 23.83 10.32
N SER A 149 0.77 23.35 9.30
CA SER A 149 0.89 23.86 7.93
C SER A 149 0.53 25.34 7.81
N LEU A 150 -0.50 25.79 8.54
CA LEU A 150 -0.91 27.19 8.58
C LEU A 150 0.16 28.06 9.24
N THR A 151 0.74 27.61 10.37
CA THR A 151 1.84 28.31 11.05
C THR A 151 3.07 28.43 10.16
N VAL A 152 3.47 27.36 9.47
CA VAL A 152 4.61 27.39 8.54
C VAL A 152 4.34 28.35 7.38
N ARG A 153 3.12 28.34 6.81
CA ARG A 153 2.73 29.27 5.75
C ARG A 153 2.76 30.73 6.19
N ILE A 154 2.24 31.03 7.38
CA ILE A 154 2.18 32.40 7.92
C ILE A 154 3.58 32.88 8.32
N SER A 155 4.42 31.99 8.84
CA SER A 155 5.79 32.29 9.27
C SER A 155 6.80 32.38 8.11
N GLY A 156 6.39 32.08 6.87
CA GLY A 156 7.28 32.09 5.70
C GLY A 156 8.46 31.11 5.82
N GLY A 157 8.30 30.02 6.60
CA GLY A 157 9.34 29.02 6.84
C GLY A 157 10.35 29.38 7.93
N ARG A 158 10.09 30.37 8.80
CA ARG A 158 11.02 30.77 9.86
C ARG A 158 10.92 29.93 11.14
N ILE A 159 9.80 29.21 11.32
CA ILE A 159 9.53 28.35 12.48
C ILE A 159 9.09 26.99 11.94
N GLU A 160 9.92 25.98 12.13
CA GLU A 160 9.62 24.60 11.82
C GLU A 160 9.53 23.83 13.15
N PRO A 161 8.46 23.05 13.39
CA PRO A 161 8.33 22.31 14.63
C PRO A 161 9.38 21.20 14.72
N ASP A 162 9.76 20.86 15.94
CA ASP A 162 10.74 19.82 16.22
C ASP A 162 10.32 18.47 15.58
N ASN A 163 11.27 17.80 14.92
CA ASN A 163 11.09 16.54 14.17
C ASN A 163 10.21 16.58 12.90
N TYR A 164 10.03 17.73 12.24
CA TYR A 164 9.25 17.81 10.98
C TYR A 164 9.82 16.94 9.84
N ASP A 165 11.15 16.75 9.78
CA ASP A 165 11.81 15.89 8.79
C ASP A 165 11.44 14.40 8.89
N MET A 166 10.96 13.96 10.05
CA MET A 166 10.61 12.55 10.31
C MET A 166 9.13 12.25 10.03
N LYS A 167 8.41 13.21 9.46
CA LYS A 167 7.05 13.02 8.99
C LYS A 167 7.03 12.03 7.82
N GLU A 168 6.11 11.09 7.85
CA GLU A 168 5.86 10.19 6.73
C GLU A 168 5.25 11.02 5.58
N TYR A 169 6.06 11.41 4.60
CA TYR A 169 5.59 12.20 3.47
C TYR A 169 4.72 11.35 2.54
N TRP A 170 3.41 11.54 2.65
CA TRP A 170 2.48 10.97 1.68
C TRP A 170 2.61 11.68 0.33
N THR A 171 3.14 10.98 -0.68
CA THR A 171 3.28 11.49 -2.06
C THR A 171 2.09 11.08 -2.91
N TRP A 172 1.47 12.03 -3.62
CA TRP A 172 0.34 11.75 -4.53
C TRP A 172 0.78 11.00 -5.81
N LYS A 173 2.08 11.07 -6.12
CA LYS A 173 2.66 10.31 -7.23
C LYS A 173 3.03 8.94 -6.69
N ALA A 174 2.18 7.94 -6.95
CA ALA A 174 2.54 6.55 -6.76
C ALA A 174 3.88 6.29 -7.46
N PRO A 175 4.96 6.02 -6.70
CA PRO A 175 6.23 5.65 -7.28
C PRO A 175 6.07 4.22 -7.81
N GLY A 176 5.86 4.10 -9.12
CA GLY A 176 5.53 2.81 -9.72
C GLY A 176 5.21 2.91 -11.20
N ARG A 177 5.37 1.79 -11.92
CA ARG A 177 4.99 1.72 -13.33
C ARG A 177 3.48 1.92 -13.47
N LYS A 178 3.07 3.02 -14.11
CA LYS A 178 1.67 3.32 -14.42
C LYS A 178 0.99 2.12 -15.10
N PRO A 179 -0.26 1.80 -14.74
CA PRO A 179 -0.94 0.62 -15.25
C PRO A 179 -1.09 0.66 -16.78
N TRP A 180 -1.19 -0.53 -17.37
CA TRP A 180 -1.15 -0.69 -18.84
C TRP A 180 -2.24 0.11 -19.54
N PHE A 181 -3.43 0.24 -18.94
CA PHE A 181 -4.54 1.00 -19.51
C PHE A 181 -4.25 2.52 -19.55
N VAL A 182 -3.56 3.09 -18.56
CA VAL A 182 -3.14 4.50 -18.58
C VAL A 182 -2.08 4.73 -19.65
N ARG A 183 -1.20 3.74 -19.89
CA ARG A 183 -0.22 3.78 -20.98
C ARG A 183 -0.90 3.65 -22.35
N ALA A 184 -1.91 2.78 -22.46
CA ALA A 184 -2.68 2.57 -23.68
C ALA A 184 -3.49 3.82 -24.06
N PHE A 185 -4.20 4.43 -23.10
CA PHE A 185 -4.93 5.69 -23.32
C PHE A 185 -3.99 6.83 -23.71
N ARG A 186 -2.82 6.92 -23.05
CA ARG A 186 -1.83 7.94 -23.38
C ARG A 186 -1.25 7.72 -24.79
N ASN A 187 -0.96 6.47 -25.18
CA ASN A 187 -0.49 6.14 -26.52
C ASN A 187 -1.56 6.38 -27.61
N ALA A 188 -2.84 6.11 -27.32
CA ALA A 188 -3.95 6.45 -28.21
C ALA A 188 -4.08 7.97 -28.40
N THR A 189 -3.81 8.75 -27.35
CA THR A 189 -3.84 10.22 -27.41
C THR A 189 -2.65 10.80 -28.16
N TYR A 190 -1.46 10.18 -28.08
CA TYR A 190 -0.30 10.55 -28.91
C TYR A 190 -0.57 10.23 -30.39
N SER A 191 -1.07 9.03 -30.69
CA SER A 191 -1.42 8.63 -32.06
C SER A 191 -2.48 9.54 -32.73
N ALA A 192 -3.41 10.12 -31.96
CA ALA A 192 -4.39 11.06 -32.46
C ALA A 192 -3.83 12.47 -32.72
N LYS A 193 -2.81 12.89 -31.95
CA LYS A 193 -2.14 14.20 -32.16
C LYS A 193 -1.14 14.18 -33.33
N ASP A 194 -0.51 13.05 -33.59
CA ASP A 194 0.47 12.91 -34.67
C ASP A 194 -0.18 12.82 -36.07
N MET A 195 -1.45 12.38 -36.13
CA MET A 195 -2.26 12.39 -37.36
C MET A 195 -2.61 13.81 -37.84
N HIS A 196 -2.75 14.79 -36.93
CA HIS A 196 -3.07 16.18 -37.30
C HIS A 196 -1.83 17.01 -37.67
N LYS A 197 -0.62 16.42 -37.56
CA LYS A 197 0.65 17.08 -37.88
C LYS A 197 1.44 16.31 -38.95
N SER A 198 0.76 15.82 -39.97
CA SER A 198 1.38 15.16 -41.12
C SER A 198 0.94 15.85 -42.43
N SER A 199 1.48 17.06 -42.67
CA SER A 199 1.58 17.64 -44.02
C SER A 199 2.89 17.15 -44.66
N PRO A 200 2.94 16.92 -45.99
CA PRO A 200 3.99 16.11 -46.63
C PRO A 200 5.34 16.86 -46.61
N GLN A 201 6.30 16.34 -45.85
CA GLN A 201 7.70 16.75 -45.93
C GLN A 201 8.48 15.62 -46.60
N THR A 202 8.75 15.85 -47.88
CA THR A 202 9.79 15.28 -48.75
C THR A 202 10.66 14.16 -48.18
N PHE A 203 10.51 13.00 -48.83
CA PHE A 203 11.43 11.87 -48.81
C PHE A 203 12.83 12.31 -49.23
N ASN A 204 13.79 12.30 -48.30
CA ASN A 204 15.21 12.26 -48.63
C ASN A 204 15.80 11.01 -47.97
N ALA A 205 16.16 10.05 -48.83
CA ALA A 205 16.90 8.87 -48.48
C ALA A 205 18.32 9.24 -48.07
N HIS A 206 18.82 8.72 -46.94
CA HIS A 206 20.25 8.45 -46.73
C HIS A 206 20.46 7.56 -45.48
N GLY A 207 20.84 6.29 -45.72
CA GLY A 207 22.00 5.63 -45.09
C GLY A 207 21.91 5.00 -43.68
N GLY A 208 22.14 3.68 -43.63
CA GLY A 208 22.86 2.96 -42.55
C GLY A 208 21.98 2.28 -41.50
N LEU A 209 21.73 0.96 -41.58
CA LEU A 209 22.51 -0.10 -40.89
C LEU A 209 22.69 0.18 -39.38
N ASP A 210 21.90 -0.47 -38.52
CA ASP A 210 22.36 -1.67 -37.82
C ASP A 210 21.26 -2.32 -36.98
N CYS A 211 21.21 -3.64 -37.11
CA CYS A 211 20.33 -4.57 -36.44
C CYS A 211 21.27 -5.47 -35.64
N GLU A 212 21.29 -5.37 -34.31
CA GLU A 212 21.88 -6.43 -33.49
C GLU A 212 20.98 -6.80 -32.32
N MET A 213 20.84 -8.11 -32.20
CA MET A 213 19.90 -8.91 -31.45
C MET A 213 20.57 -9.35 -30.14
N LEU A 214 19.77 -9.58 -29.10
CA LEU A 214 19.97 -10.64 -28.10
C LEU A 214 21.33 -10.73 -27.37
N ARG A 215 21.31 -10.41 -26.07
CA ARG A 215 22.01 -11.24 -25.07
C ARG A 215 21.26 -11.34 -23.76
N VAL A 216 20.79 -12.56 -23.51
CA VAL A 216 20.43 -13.14 -22.22
C VAL A 216 21.71 -13.68 -21.58
N ALA A 217 21.94 -13.41 -20.29
CA ALA A 217 22.65 -14.24 -19.29
C ALA A 217 22.87 -13.41 -18.02
N SER A 218 22.15 -13.72 -16.92
CA SER A 218 22.69 -14.34 -15.69
C SER A 218 23.79 -13.54 -14.97
N SER A 219 23.53 -13.13 -13.74
CA SER A 219 24.48 -13.29 -12.63
C SER A 219 23.72 -13.22 -11.30
N ASP A 220 23.78 -14.36 -10.63
CA ASP A 220 23.56 -14.58 -9.21
C ASP A 220 24.75 -13.95 -8.47
N GLU A 221 24.49 -13.03 -7.53
CA GLU A 221 25.52 -12.67 -6.56
C GLU A 221 24.89 -12.28 -5.22
N ARG A 222 24.90 -13.27 -4.32
CA ARG A 222 24.86 -13.13 -2.87
C ARG A 222 26.06 -12.29 -2.41
N LYS A 223 25.81 -11.16 -1.75
CA LYS A 223 26.80 -10.54 -0.85
C LYS A 223 26.13 -9.75 0.28
N ASP A 224 26.40 -10.23 1.49
CA ASP A 224 26.07 -9.64 2.77
C ASP A 224 26.78 -8.29 3.00
N ASP A 225 26.19 -7.49 3.90
CA ASP A 225 26.74 -6.37 4.66
C ASP A 225 27.34 -5.15 3.92
N ALA A 226 26.52 -4.11 3.73
CA ALA A 226 27.01 -2.72 3.70
C ALA A 226 25.93 -1.69 4.07
N ARG A 227 26.01 -1.20 5.32
CA ARG A 227 25.88 0.20 5.74
C ARG A 227 24.80 1.03 5.03
N VAL A 228 23.65 1.18 5.70
CA VAL A 228 22.58 2.11 5.37
C VAL A 228 23.11 3.55 5.37
N SER A 229 23.29 4.14 4.20
CA SER A 229 23.39 5.59 4.01
C SER A 229 22.35 6.01 2.98
N VAL A 230 21.18 6.41 3.47
CA VAL A 230 20.12 7.00 2.66
C VAL A 230 20.53 8.44 2.34
N SER A 231 21.16 8.65 1.20
CA SER A 231 21.34 9.99 0.64
C SER A 231 20.04 10.40 -0.05
N VAL A 232 19.20 11.15 0.66
CA VAL A 232 18.01 11.80 0.08
C VAL A 232 18.48 12.96 -0.81
N PRO A 233 17.95 13.12 -2.03
CA PRO A 233 18.25 14.28 -2.85
C PRO A 233 17.63 15.54 -2.22
N VAL A 234 18.49 16.41 -1.68
CA VAL A 234 18.11 17.74 -1.20
C VAL A 234 17.73 18.60 -2.41
N PRO A 235 16.55 19.24 -2.45
CA PRO A 235 16.23 20.23 -3.47
C PRO A 235 17.14 21.44 -3.29
N ALA A 236 17.92 21.79 -4.30
CA ALA A 236 18.76 22.98 -4.32
C ALA A 236 17.89 24.24 -4.21
N LEU A 237 17.78 24.79 -2.99
CA LEU A 237 17.29 26.15 -2.78
C LEU A 237 18.30 27.11 -3.40
N SER A 238 17.90 27.73 -4.50
CA SER A 238 18.61 28.82 -5.15
C SER A 238 18.72 30.00 -4.18
N ARG A 239 19.87 30.11 -3.51
CA ARG A 239 20.35 31.37 -2.92
C ARG A 239 20.52 32.37 -4.06
N CYS A 240 19.56 33.25 -4.25
CA CYS A 240 19.80 34.51 -4.95
C CYS A 240 20.39 35.48 -3.92
N SER A 241 21.69 35.69 -4.02
CA SER A 241 22.46 36.65 -3.25
C SER A 241 22.61 37.94 -4.07
N ARG A 242 22.37 39.05 -3.36
CA ARG A 242 22.78 40.43 -3.63
C ARG A 242 21.82 41.31 -4.42
#